data_AF-A0A963WKX0-F1
#
_entry.id   AF-A0A963WKX0-F1
#
_cell.length_a   1.000
_cell.length_b   1.000
_cell.length_c   1.000
_cell.angle_alpha   90.00
_cell.angle_beta   90.00
_cell.angle_gamma   90.00
#
_symmetry.space_group_name_H-M   'P 1'
#
loop_
_entity.id
_entity.type
_entity.pdbx_description
1 polymer ?
#
loop_
_entity_poly.entity_id
_entity_poly.type
_entity_poly.pdbx_seq_one_letter_code
_entity_poly.pdbx_strand_id
1 'polypeptide(L)'
;MSERLIRVSLATQRLELLEGSELMATYPVSTARNGPGERQGSGCTPRGWHRIRIRIGAGQPVNAVFVGRRPTGEIYHPDLAARHPQRDWILTRIL
;
A
#
# COMPACT_ATOMS: atom_id res chain seq x y z
N MET A 1 19.12 -7.44 16.95
CA MET A 1 17.75 -7.38 16.40
C MET A 1 17.82 -7.87 14.97
N SER A 2 17.06 -8.88 14.62
CA SER A 2 17.01 -9.41 13.25
C SER A 2 16.42 -8.35 12.31
N GLU A 3 16.95 -8.25 11.09
CA GLU A 3 16.46 -7.32 10.09
C GLU A 3 15.07 -7.75 9.58
N ARG A 4 14.15 -6.79 9.43
CA ARG A 4 12.82 -7.04 8.84
C ARG A 4 12.77 -6.55 7.40
N LEU A 5 12.32 -7.43 6.52
CA LEU A 5 12.18 -7.14 5.10
C LEU A 5 10.75 -7.37 4.63
N ILE A 6 10.29 -6.49 3.73
CA ILE A 6 9.07 -6.70 2.95
C ILE A 6 9.49 -7.07 1.54
N ARG A 7 9.09 -8.28 1.09
CA ARG A 7 9.27 -8.72 -0.29
C ARG A 7 7.92 -8.66 -1.00
N VAL A 8 7.84 -7.90 -2.09
CA VAL A 8 6.63 -7.82 -2.93
C VAL A 8 6.91 -8.51 -4.26
N SER A 9 6.14 -9.54 -4.56
CA SER A 9 6.16 -10.23 -5.85
C SER A 9 5.00 -9.74 -6.73
N LEU A 10 5.35 -9.08 -7.84
CA LEU A 10 4.38 -8.61 -8.83
C LEU A 10 3.75 -9.79 -9.60
N ALA A 11 4.51 -10.85 -9.86
CA ALA A 11 4.03 -12.01 -10.61
C ALA A 11 2.94 -12.77 -9.84
N THR A 12 3.08 -12.86 -8.52
CA THR A 12 2.14 -13.62 -7.67
C THR A 12 1.19 -12.72 -6.90
N GLN A 13 1.30 -11.39 -7.04
CA GLN A 13 0.51 -10.39 -6.30
C GLN A 13 0.49 -10.67 -4.78
N ARG A 14 1.68 -10.90 -4.22
CA ARG A 14 1.86 -11.21 -2.79
C ARG A 14 2.93 -10.33 -2.16
N LEU A 15 2.67 -9.95 -0.92
CA LEU A 15 3.63 -9.35 0.00
C LEU A 15 4.00 -10.38 1.06
N GLU A 16 5.28 -10.53 1.30
CA GLU A 16 5.83 -11.39 2.36
C GLU A 16 6.60 -10.53 3.35
N LEU A 17 6.32 -10.71 4.64
CA LEU A 17 7.07 -10.12 5.73
C LEU A 17 8.07 -11.14 6.25
N LEU A 18 9.35 -10.80 6.20
CA LEU A 18 10.47 -11.63 6.61
C LEU A 18 11.15 -11.02 7.84
N GLU A 19 11.57 -11.84 8.79
CA GLU A 19 12.48 -11.47 9.87
C GLU A 19 13.73 -12.37 9.78
N GLY A 20 14.84 -11.81 9.32
CA GLY A 20 15.99 -12.60 8.86
C GLY A 20 15.61 -13.51 7.69
N SER A 21 15.77 -14.82 7.86
CA SER A 21 15.37 -15.84 6.86
C SER A 21 13.97 -16.42 7.11
N GLU A 22 13.29 -16.02 8.18
CA GLU A 22 12.01 -16.58 8.58
C GLU A 22 10.83 -15.83 7.93
N LEU A 23 9.89 -16.56 7.33
CA LEU A 23 8.65 -16.00 6.80
C LEU A 23 7.63 -15.82 7.93
N MET A 24 7.30 -14.58 8.23
CA MET A 24 6.40 -14.23 9.32
C MET A 24 4.94 -14.13 8.89
N ALA A 25 4.70 -13.57 7.71
CA ALA A 25 3.35 -13.44 7.19
C ALA A 25 3.35 -13.24 5.68
N THR A 26 2.22 -13.60 5.06
CA THR A 26 1.96 -13.36 3.63
C THR A 26 0.60 -12.73 3.47
N TYR A 27 0.54 -11.68 2.66
CA TYR A 27 -0.69 -10.95 2.34
C TYR A 27 -0.90 -10.88 0.82
N PRO A 28 -2.14 -10.99 0.33
CA PRO A 28 -2.44 -10.60 -1.04
C PRO A 28 -2.25 -9.09 -1.18
N VAL A 29 -1.79 -8.66 -2.35
CA VAL A 29 -1.68 -7.23 -2.69
C VAL A 29 -2.19 -6.98 -4.10
N SER A 30 -2.36 -5.70 -4.44
CA SER A 30 -2.54 -5.27 -5.82
C SER A 30 -1.46 -4.25 -6.12
N THR A 31 -0.63 -4.52 -7.13
CA THR A 31 0.37 -3.58 -7.62
C THR A 31 -0.23 -2.71 -8.73
N ALA A 32 0.52 -1.71 -9.19
CA ALA A 32 0.02 -0.80 -10.21
C ALA A 32 -0.44 -1.54 -11.48
N ARG A 33 -1.55 -1.09 -12.06
CA ARG A 33 -2.15 -1.67 -13.27
C ARG A 33 -1.20 -1.69 -14.47
N ASN A 34 -0.30 -0.70 -14.55
CA ASN A 34 0.68 -0.57 -15.63
C ASN A 34 1.87 -1.53 -15.47
N GLY A 35 1.89 -2.36 -14.42
CA GLY A 35 2.93 -3.36 -14.19
C GLY A 35 4.24 -2.77 -13.65
N PRO A 36 5.37 -3.47 -13.82
CA PRO A 36 6.68 -3.01 -13.38
C PRO A 36 7.23 -1.87 -14.26
N GLY A 37 7.97 -0.94 -13.65
CA GLY A 37 8.68 0.11 -14.40
C GLY A 37 9.20 1.26 -13.53
N GLU A 38 10.31 1.86 -13.96
CA GLU A 38 11.07 2.83 -13.16
C GLU A 38 11.07 4.25 -13.77
N ARG A 39 10.36 4.46 -14.89
CA ARG A 39 10.23 5.78 -15.52
C ARG A 39 9.32 6.68 -14.69
N GLN A 40 9.76 7.91 -14.43
CA GLN A 40 8.96 8.91 -13.74
C GLN A 40 7.63 9.17 -14.46
N GLY A 41 6.54 9.25 -13.71
CA GLY A 41 5.20 9.51 -14.28
C GLY A 41 4.57 8.31 -15.01
N SER A 42 5.22 7.15 -15.05
CA SER A 42 4.67 5.96 -15.74
C SER A 42 3.45 5.35 -15.06
N GLY A 43 3.23 5.63 -13.77
CA GLY A 43 2.23 4.94 -12.97
C GLY A 43 2.53 3.44 -12.79
N CYS A 44 3.77 3.00 -13.05
CA CYS A 44 4.22 1.63 -12.79
C CYS A 44 4.64 1.45 -11.34
N THR A 45 4.77 0.18 -10.91
CA THR A 45 5.42 -0.16 -9.63
C THR A 45 6.94 -0.29 -9.86
N PRO A 46 7.78 0.56 -9.25
CA PRO A 46 9.23 0.44 -9.39
C PRO A 46 9.74 -0.82 -8.68
N ARG A 47 10.73 -1.49 -9.29
CA ARG A 47 11.39 -2.67 -8.71
C ARG A 47 12.67 -2.27 -7.97
N GLY A 48 13.22 -3.22 -7.21
CA GLY A 48 14.48 -3.05 -6.48
C GLY A 48 14.28 -2.67 -5.02
N TRP A 49 15.37 -2.27 -4.38
CA TRP A 49 15.40 -1.98 -2.95
C TRP A 49 14.78 -0.62 -2.63
N HIS A 50 13.82 -0.65 -1.72
CA HIS A 50 13.14 0.54 -1.22
C HIS A 50 13.20 0.55 0.30
N ARG A 51 13.11 1.74 0.88
CA ARG A 51 13.02 1.93 2.33
C ARG A 51 11.78 2.77 2.65
N ILE A 52 10.96 2.29 3.58
CA ILE A 52 9.85 3.03 4.16
C ILE A 52 10.42 4.31 4.78
N ARG A 53 10.10 5.47 4.17
CA ARG A 53 10.63 6.77 4.59
C ARG A 53 9.73 7.44 5.62
N ILE A 54 8.43 7.19 5.55
CA ILE A 54 7.40 7.82 6.38
C ILE A 54 6.24 6.84 6.58
N ARG A 55 5.56 6.93 7.72
CA ARG A 55 4.35 6.15 8.00
C ARG A 55 3.24 7.11 8.39
N ILE A 56 2.11 7.09 7.68
CA ILE A 56 1.02 8.05 7.83
C ILE A 56 -0.27 7.33 8.21
N GLY A 57 -0.99 7.91 9.17
CA GLY A 57 -2.30 7.44 9.64
C GLY A 57 -2.26 6.81 11.04
N ALA A 58 -1.15 6.86 11.76
CA ALA A 58 -1.12 6.41 13.16
C ALA A 58 -2.26 7.06 13.96
N GLY A 59 -2.99 6.25 14.75
CA GLY A 59 -4.16 6.69 15.50
C GLY A 59 -5.44 6.94 14.67
N GLN A 60 -5.38 6.88 13.34
CA GLN A 60 -6.57 7.00 12.50
C GLN A 60 -7.40 5.70 12.53
N PRO A 61 -8.73 5.79 12.47
CA PRO A 61 -9.60 4.62 12.45
C PRO A 61 -9.35 3.76 11.20
N VAL A 62 -9.72 2.48 11.30
CA VAL A 62 -9.78 1.59 10.12
C VAL A 62 -10.69 2.22 9.08
N ASN A 63 -10.31 2.13 7.81
CA ASN A 63 -11.02 2.71 6.67
C ASN A 63 -10.99 4.25 6.61
N ALA A 64 -10.21 4.94 7.44
CA ALA A 64 -9.99 6.38 7.29
C ALA A 64 -9.50 6.72 5.89
N VAL A 65 -10.13 7.70 5.24
CA VAL A 65 -9.81 8.11 3.87
C VAL A 65 -8.81 9.28 3.87
N PHE A 66 -7.82 9.21 2.98
CA PHE A 66 -6.78 10.23 2.82
C PHE A 66 -6.80 10.86 1.43
N VAL A 67 -6.49 12.15 1.36
CA VAL A 67 -6.21 12.89 0.11
C VAL A 67 -4.93 13.70 0.32
N GLY A 68 -3.98 13.61 -0.61
CA GLY A 68 -2.69 14.31 -0.47
C GLY A 68 -1.94 13.97 0.82
N ARG A 69 -2.12 12.73 1.33
CA ARG A 69 -1.58 12.23 2.62
C ARG A 69 -2.18 12.88 3.87
N ARG A 70 -3.30 13.59 3.77
CA ARG A 70 -4.03 14.18 4.91
C ARG A 70 -5.34 13.43 5.14
N PRO A 71 -5.71 13.13 6.41
CA PRO A 71 -7.00 12.52 6.70
C PRO A 71 -8.12 13.49 6.29
N THR A 72 -9.18 12.94 5.72
CA THR A 72 -10.34 13.72 5.24
C THR A 72 -11.45 13.83 6.29
N GLY A 73 -11.44 12.95 7.31
CA GLY A 73 -12.56 12.75 8.22
C GLY A 73 -13.59 11.73 7.72
N GLU A 74 -13.53 11.32 6.45
CA GLU A 74 -14.39 10.27 5.90
C GLU A 74 -13.91 8.87 6.33
N ILE A 75 -14.86 7.95 6.55
CA ILE A 75 -14.62 6.52 6.73
C ILE A 75 -15.17 5.78 5.52
N TYR A 76 -14.32 5.03 4.84
CA TYR A 76 -14.70 4.22 3.70
C TYR A 76 -15.72 3.14 4.07
N HIS A 77 -16.74 3.00 3.23
CA HIS A 77 -17.74 1.94 3.24
C HIS A 77 -18.32 1.76 1.83
N PRO A 78 -18.94 0.61 1.50
CA PRO A 78 -19.40 0.29 0.15
C PRO A 78 -20.34 1.34 -0.48
N ASP A 79 -21.28 1.91 0.28
CA ASP A 79 -22.20 2.92 -0.25
C ASP A 79 -21.50 4.21 -0.67
N LEU A 80 -20.45 4.61 0.06
CA LEU A 80 -19.63 5.76 -0.30
C LEU A 80 -18.83 5.49 -1.57
N ALA A 81 -18.31 4.26 -1.72
CA ALA A 81 -17.64 3.83 -2.95
C ALA A 81 -18.60 3.83 -4.15
N ALA A 82 -19.83 3.36 -3.98
CA ALA A 82 -20.85 3.32 -5.03
C ALA A 82 -21.26 4.73 -5.51
N ARG A 83 -21.28 5.73 -4.62
CA ARG A 83 -21.53 7.13 -4.99
C ARG A 83 -20.37 7.78 -5.73
N HIS A 84 -19.15 7.28 -5.55
CA HIS A 84 -17.93 7.82 -6.18
C HIS A 84 -17.11 6.70 -6.85
N PRO A 85 -17.64 6.03 -7.90
CA PRO A 85 -17.06 4.81 -8.44
C PRO A 85 -15.70 5.00 -9.12
N GLN A 86 -15.36 6.24 -9.49
CA GLN A 86 -14.08 6.59 -10.13
C GLN A 86 -13.04 7.16 -9.16
N ARG A 87 -13.38 7.32 -7.88
CA ARG A 87 -12.44 7.87 -6.89
C ARG A 87 -11.39 6.83 -6.53
N ASP A 88 -10.14 7.26 -6.50
CA ASP A 88 -9.04 6.48 -5.92
C ASP A 88 -9.10 6.57 -4.39
N TRP A 89 -9.17 5.42 -3.73
CA TRP A 89 -9.40 5.32 -2.29
C TRP A 89 -8.10 4.99 -1.57
N ILE A 90 -7.46 6.00 -0.99
CA ILE A 90 -6.30 5.81 -0.12
C ILE A 90 -6.80 5.66 1.31
N LEU A 91 -6.67 4.47 1.87
CA LEU A 91 -7.27 4.09 3.15
C LEU A 91 -6.23 3.80 4.23
N THR A 92 -6.64 3.95 5.49
CA THR A 92 -6.00 3.45 6.70
C THR A 92 -4.53 3.87 6.88
N ARG A 93 -3.58 3.32 6.13
CA ARG A 93 -2.13 3.45 6.34
C ARG A 93 -1.39 3.67 5.03
N ILE A 94 -0.46 4.63 5.04
CA ILE A 94 0.53 4.86 3.96
C ILE A 94 1.92 4.63 4.56
N LEU A 95 2.77 3.89 3.85
CA LEU A 95 4.14 3.53 4.24
C LEU A 95 5.16 4.10 3.23
#